data_AF-A0A146G336-F1
#
_entry.id   AF-A0A146G336-F1
#
_cell.length_a   1.000
_cell.length_b   1.000
_cell.length_c   1.000
_cell.angle_alpha   90.00
_cell.angle_beta   90.00
_cell.angle_gamma   90.00
#
_symmetry.space_group_name_H-M   'P 1'
#
loop_
_entity.id
_entity.type
_entity.pdbx_description
1 polymer ?
#
loop_
_entity_poly.entity_id
_entity_poly.type
_entity_poly.pdbx_seq_one_letter_code
_entity_poly.pdbx_strand_id
1 'polypeptide(L)' 'MTSLSVQEIAARTGYGDAYYFSRIFKKVTGLSPKSYRKSSKG' A
#
# COMPACT_ATOMS: atom_id res chain seq x y z
N MET A 1 -14.28 -0.18 -10.52
CA MET A 1 -13.33 -1.20 -9.99
C MET A 1 -11.90 -0.70 -10.17
N THR A 2 -11.32 0.00 -9.20
CA THR A 2 -9.90 0.42 -9.29
C THR A 2 -9.14 -0.18 -8.12
N SER A 3 -8.81 -1.45 -8.32
CA SER A 3 -8.08 -2.31 -7.41
C SER A 3 -6.56 -2.06 -7.52
N LEU A 4 -6.11 -0.81 -7.47
CA LEU A 4 -4.70 -0.42 -7.69
C LEU A 4 -3.75 -1.33 -6.91
N SER A 5 -2.77 -1.91 -7.59
CA SER A 5 -1.74 -2.69 -6.91
C SER A 5 -0.91 -1.80 -5.99
N VAL A 6 -0.24 -2.41 -5.01
CA VAL A 6 0.70 -1.70 -4.14
C VAL A 6 1.80 -1.01 -4.95
N GLN A 7 2.17 -1.60 -6.09
CA GLN A 7 3.13 -1.03 -7.03
C GLN A 7 2.59 0.21 -7.74
N GLU A 8 1.35 0.21 -8.20
CA GLU A 8 0.71 1.39 -8.79
C GLU A 8 0.54 2.52 -7.76
N ILE A 9 0.19 2.18 -6.52
CA ILE A 9 0.08 3.17 -5.44
C ILE A 9 1.45 3.78 -5.16
N ALA A 10 2.50 2.96 -5.04
CA ALA A 10 3.87 3.41 -4.83
C ALA A 10 4.37 4.30 -5.99
N ALA A 11 4.06 3.93 -7.23
CA ALA A 11 4.42 4.73 -8.42
C ALA A 11 3.68 6.08 -8.43
N ARG A 12 2.39 6.11 -8.09
CA ARG A 12 1.57 7.34 -8.05
C ARG A 12 1.94 8.28 -6.91
N THR A 13 2.49 7.77 -5.83
CA THR A 13 2.88 8.54 -4.64
C THR A 13 4.34 8.98 -4.68
N GLY A 14 5.09 8.62 -5.73
CA GLY A 14 6.48 9.03 -5.91
C GLY A 14 7.51 8.15 -5.18
N TYR A 15 7.10 7.02 -4.59
CA TYR A 15 8.02 6.11 -3.92
C TYR A 15 8.79 5.21 -4.89
N GLY A 16 8.29 5.00 -6.11
CA GLY A 16 8.93 4.22 -7.20
C GLY A 16 9.07 2.72 -6.94
N ASP A 17 9.29 2.34 -5.69
CA ASP A 17 9.51 0.99 -5.20
C ASP A 17 8.37 0.57 -4.24
N ALA A 18 7.70 -0.52 -4.60
CA ALA A 18 6.58 -1.07 -3.84
C ALA A 18 7.00 -1.64 -2.47
N TYR A 19 8.25 -2.09 -2.35
CA TYR A 19 8.82 -2.64 -1.12
C TYR A 19 9.11 -1.52 -0.11
N TYR A 20 9.70 -0.43 -0.58
CA TYR A 20 9.93 0.78 0.21
C TYR A 20 8.60 1.38 0.68
N PHE A 21 7.64 1.55 -0.23
CA PHE A 21 6.29 1.98 0.11
C PHE A 21 5.66 1.04 1.15
N SER A 22 5.75 -0.28 0.99
CA SER A 22 5.17 -1.22 1.96
C SER A 22 5.80 -1.11 3.35
N ARG A 23 7.12 -0.88 3.44
CA ARG A 23 7.83 -0.66 4.71
C ARG A 23 7.38 0.63 5.39
N ILE A 24 7.33 1.73 4.65
CA ILE A 24 6.90 3.04 5.17
C ILE A 24 5.42 3.00 5.55
N PHE A 25 4.58 2.47 4.67
CA PHE A 25 3.14 2.32 4.91
C PHE A 25 2.88 1.50 6.18
N LYS A 26 3.58 0.38 6.37
CA LYS A 26 3.48 -0.41 7.61
C LYS A 26 3.99 0.36 8.84
N LYS A 27 5.06 1.15 8.71
CA LYS A 27 5.57 1.98 9.81
C LYS A 27 4.59 3.08 10.21
N VAL A 28 3.90 3.69 9.24
CA VAL A 28 2.96 4.80 9.45
C VAL A 28 1.59 4.31 9.90
N THR A 29 1.06 3.28 9.26
CA THR A 29 -0.32 2.77 9.51
C THR A 29 -0.36 1.59 10.48
N GLY A 30 0.79 0.99 10.82
CA GLY A 30 0.88 -0.25 11.59
C GLY A 30 0.49 -1.52 10.80
N LEU A 31 -0.08 -1.37 9.60
CA LEU A 31 -0.64 -2.47 8.81
C LEU A 31 0.07 -2.59 7.46
N SER A 32 0.18 -3.81 6.92
CA SER A 32 0.65 -3.97 5.54
C SER A 32 -0.41 -3.43 4.56
N PRO A 33 -0.03 -2.88 3.39
CA PRO A 33 -1.00 -2.43 2.38
C PRO A 33 -2.03 -3.50 2.01
N LYS A 34 -1.60 -4.78 1.98
CA LYS A 34 -2.45 -5.94 1.71
C LYS A 34 -3.45 -6.18 2.85
N SER A 35 -3.01 -6.07 4.10
CA SER A 35 -3.87 -6.20 5.29
C SER A 35 -4.86 -5.04 5.38
N TYR A 36 -4.41 -3.81 5.15
CA TYR A 36 -5.25 -2.61 5.16
C TYR A 36 -6.39 -2.72 4.13
N ARG A 37 -6.07 -3.19 2.92
CA ARG A 37 -7.06 -3.44 1.86
C ARG A 37 -8.00 -4.61 2.14
N LYS A 38 -7.57 -5.58 2.96
CA LYS A 38 -8.44 -6.66 3.44
C LYS A 38 -9.37 -6.17 4.56
N SER A 39 -8.94 -5.18 5.34
CA SER A 39 -9.72 -4.59 6.44
C SER A 39 -10.86 -3.69 5.96
N SER A 40 -10.81 -3.15 4.73
CA SER A 40 -11.89 -2.34 4.15
C SER A 40 -12.99 -3.17 3.47
N LYS A 41 -13.07 -4.47 3.76
CA LYS A 41 -14.15 -5.38 3.29
C LYS A 41 -15.02 -5.90 4.46
N GLY A 42 -15.02 -5.20 5.59
CA GLY A 42 -15.99 -5.39 6.67
C GLY A 42 -17.12 -4.37 6.55
#